data_AF-M6CUZ3-F1
#
_entry.id   AF-M6CUZ3-F1
#
_cell.length_a   1.000
_cell.length_b   1.000
_cell.length_c   1.000
_cell.angle_alpha   90.00
_cell.angle_beta   90.00
_cell.angle_gamma   90.00
#
_symmetry.space_group_name_H-M   'P 1'
#
loop_
_entity.id
_entity.type
_entity.pdbx_description
1 polymer ?
#
loop_
_entity_poly.entity_id
_entity_poly.type
_entity_poly.pdbx_seq_one_letter_code
_entity_poly.pdbx_strand_id
1 'polypeptide(L)'
;METLRKPVLTHEKNETQKTRLELILFRNHWRKLPNDNDIYESLKIPDLEILIGEGFGLQFTHKRNLFYYTYSIDVAEKILKYIEHTWKETGKKGTEISFSTYCKVASGKLEEEVA
;
A
#
# COMPACT_ATOMS: atom_id res chain seq x y z
N MET A 1 -25.86 -36.33 -7.71
CA MET A 1 -25.56 -35.30 -6.70
C MET A 1 -24.14 -34.81 -6.94
N GLU A 2 -23.99 -33.76 -7.74
CA GLU A 2 -22.70 -33.11 -7.93
C GLU A 2 -22.39 -32.28 -6.69
N THR A 3 -21.35 -32.68 -5.95
CA THR A 3 -20.82 -31.86 -4.87
C THR A 3 -20.07 -30.70 -5.49
N LEU A 4 -20.68 -29.51 -5.45
CA LEU A 4 -20.03 -28.22 -5.70
C LEU A 4 -18.85 -28.05 -4.75
N ARG A 5 -17.67 -28.53 -5.13
CA ARG A 5 -16.41 -28.16 -4.48
C ARG A 5 -15.89 -26.87 -5.10
N LYS A 6 -16.08 -25.76 -4.38
CA LYS A 6 -15.29 -24.52 -4.50
C LYS A 6 -15.13 -23.93 -3.09
N PRO A 7 -14.03 -23.24 -2.73
CA PRO A 7 -12.64 -23.41 -3.17
C PRO A 7 -11.65 -23.15 -1.99
N VAL A 8 -11.08 -24.20 -1.38
CA VAL A 8 -10.10 -24.10 -0.27
C VAL A 8 -8.83 -23.31 -0.68
N LEU A 9 -8.41 -23.47 -1.94
CA LEU A 9 -7.21 -22.84 -2.51
C LEU A 9 -7.23 -21.31 -2.57
N THR A 10 -8.40 -20.68 -2.53
CA THR A 10 -8.54 -19.22 -2.62
C THR A 10 -8.32 -18.57 -1.25
N HIS A 11 -8.73 -19.22 -0.17
CA HIS A 11 -8.64 -18.67 1.18
C HIS A 11 -7.20 -18.61 1.68
N GLU A 12 -6.43 -19.69 1.48
CA GLU A 12 -5.01 -19.75 1.89
C GLU A 12 -4.11 -18.77 1.10
N LYS A 13 -4.36 -18.61 -0.21
CA LYS A 13 -3.65 -17.61 -1.04
C LYS A 13 -3.91 -16.19 -0.58
N ASN A 14 -5.15 -15.92 -0.19
CA ASN A 14 -5.63 -14.64 0.30
C ASN A 14 -4.99 -14.26 1.66
N GLU A 15 -4.93 -15.21 2.60
CA GLU A 15 -4.25 -15.02 3.90
C GLU A 15 -2.74 -14.79 3.76
N THR A 16 -2.10 -15.50 2.82
CA THR A 16 -0.68 -15.30 2.49
C THR A 16 -0.41 -13.89 1.95
N GLN A 17 -1.28 -13.38 1.08
CA GLN A 17 -1.12 -12.04 0.49
C GLN A 17 -1.31 -10.94 1.52
N LYS A 18 -2.32 -11.05 2.39
CA LYS A 18 -2.52 -10.13 3.52
C LYS A 18 -1.27 -10.04 4.37
N THR A 19 -0.78 -11.20 4.83
CA THR A 19 0.39 -11.30 5.72
C THR A 19 1.61 -10.62 5.09
N ARG A 20 1.85 -10.82 3.78
CA ARG A 20 2.96 -10.18 3.06
C ARG A 20 2.83 -8.65 3.01
N LEU A 21 1.61 -8.14 2.79
CA LEU A 21 1.35 -6.70 2.81
C LEU A 21 1.58 -6.11 4.20
N GLU A 22 1.06 -6.77 5.23
CA GLU A 22 1.27 -6.35 6.62
C GLU A 22 2.76 -6.28 6.97
N LEU A 23 3.54 -7.31 6.60
CA LEU A 23 4.99 -7.32 6.82
C LEU A 23 5.70 -6.14 6.13
N ILE A 24 5.31 -5.79 4.91
CA ILE A 24 5.89 -4.64 4.20
C ILE A 24 5.51 -3.34 4.90
N LEU A 25 4.27 -3.19 5.33
CA LEU A 25 3.81 -2.01 6.06
C LEU A 25 4.59 -1.84 7.37
N PHE A 26 4.72 -2.91 8.17
CA PHE A 26 5.51 -2.88 9.40
C PHE A 26 6.98 -2.53 9.16
N ARG A 27 7.61 -3.12 8.13
CA ARG A 27 8.99 -2.80 7.74
C ARG A 27 9.18 -1.34 7.30
N ASN A 28 8.13 -0.72 6.76
CA ASN A 28 8.13 0.69 6.34
C ASN A 28 7.55 1.62 7.43
N HIS A 29 7.55 1.19 8.70
CA HIS A 29 7.11 2.00 9.85
C HIS A 29 5.65 2.44 9.79
N TRP A 30 4.77 1.56 9.34
CA TRP A 30 3.34 1.72 9.46
C TRP A 30 2.82 0.90 10.64
N ARG A 31 1.85 1.46 11.36
CA ARG A 31 1.23 0.81 12.51
C ARG A 31 -0.26 0.65 12.27
N LYS A 32 -0.80 -0.55 12.57
CA LYS A 32 -2.23 -0.80 12.53
C LYS A 32 -2.95 0.05 13.58
N LEU A 33 -4.01 0.74 13.17
CA LEU A 33 -4.87 1.51 14.08
C LEU A 33 -5.69 0.56 14.97
N PRO A 34 -6.02 0.96 16.22
CA PRO A 34 -6.82 0.16 17.14
C PRO A 34 -8.26 -0.06 16.66
N ASN A 35 -8.73 0.72 15.69
CA ASN A 35 -10.00 0.50 15.01
C ASN A 35 -9.75 -0.50 13.87
N ASP A 36 -9.94 -1.79 14.15
CA ASP A 36 -9.49 -3.01 13.46
C ASP A 36 -9.86 -3.22 11.96
N ASN A 37 -10.09 -2.17 11.19
CA ASN A 37 -10.53 -2.25 9.79
C ASN A 37 -9.38 -2.40 8.77
N ASP A 38 -8.29 -3.08 9.15
CA ASP A 38 -7.08 -3.20 8.31
C ASP A 38 -6.54 -1.84 7.81
N ILE A 39 -6.69 -0.82 8.67
CA ILE A 39 -6.17 0.54 8.46
C ILE A 39 -4.84 0.68 9.20
N TYR A 40 -3.85 1.21 8.50
CA TYR A 40 -2.51 1.47 8.99
C TYR A 40 -2.21 2.97 8.88
N GLU A 41 -1.59 3.55 9.91
CA GLU A 41 -1.12 4.93 9.92
C GLU A 41 0.41 4.97 9.81
N SER A 42 0.94 5.96 9.10
CA SER A 42 2.38 6.18 9.03
C SER A 42 2.89 6.76 10.36
N LEU A 43 3.92 6.15 10.93
CA LEU A 43 4.60 6.70 12.11
C LEU A 43 5.45 7.94 11.80
N LYS A 44 5.71 8.23 10.52
CA LYS A 44 6.61 9.30 10.06
C LYS A 44 5.89 10.46 9.39
N ILE A 45 4.79 10.18 8.68
CA ILE A 45 4.07 11.14 7.85
C ILE A 45 2.67 11.36 8.42
N PRO A 46 2.36 12.55 8.95
CA PRO A 46 1.09 12.78 9.64
C PRO A 46 -0.10 12.71 8.68
N ASP A 47 -1.20 12.15 9.20
CA ASP A 47 -2.50 11.98 8.50
C ASP A 47 -2.47 11.06 7.27
N LEU A 48 -1.39 10.32 7.05
CA LEU A 48 -1.27 9.37 5.96
C LEU A 48 -1.70 7.97 6.42
N GLU A 49 -2.65 7.40 5.70
CA GLU A 49 -3.31 6.14 6.02
C GLU A 49 -3.14 5.16 4.86
N ILE A 50 -3.09 3.87 5.17
CA ILE A 50 -3.14 2.79 4.20
C ILE A 50 -4.20 1.80 4.63
N LEU A 51 -5.09 1.43 3.71
CA LEU A 51 -6.09 0.39 3.90
C LEU A 51 -5.73 -0.83 3.06
N ILE A 52 -5.75 -2.02 3.69
CA ILE A 52 -5.75 -3.28 2.94
C ILE A 52 -7.20 -3.58 2.57
N GLY A 53 -7.56 -3.31 1.30
CA GLY A 53 -8.94 -3.48 0.81
C GLY A 53 -9.30 -4.93 0.50
N GLU A 54 -10.58 -5.16 0.21
CA GLU A 54 -11.07 -6.46 -0.28
C GLU A 54 -10.30 -6.89 -1.54
N GLY A 55 -9.83 -8.14 -1.55
CA GLY A 55 -8.94 -8.65 -2.61
C GLY A 55 -7.45 -8.32 -2.41
N PHE A 56 -7.05 -7.85 -1.23
CA PHE A 56 -5.65 -7.61 -0.83
C PHE A 56 -4.92 -6.60 -1.73
N GLY A 57 -5.62 -5.55 -2.11
CA GLY A 57 -5.03 -4.35 -2.69
C GLY A 57 -4.67 -3.33 -1.60
N LEU A 58 -3.61 -2.56 -1.81
CA LEU A 58 -3.27 -1.43 -0.96
C LEU A 58 -3.89 -0.16 -1.50
N GLN A 59 -4.66 0.50 -0.64
CA GLN A 59 -5.24 1.80 -0.87
C GLN A 59 -4.47 2.82 -0.04
N PHE A 60 -3.91 3.82 -0.70
CA PHE A 60 -3.20 4.91 -0.05
C PHE A 60 -4.16 6.08 0.11
N THR A 61 -4.37 6.49 1.36
CA THR A 61 -5.39 7.46 1.72
C THR A 61 -4.84 8.58 2.60
N HIS A 62 -5.51 9.73 2.58
CA HIS A 62 -5.26 10.83 3.52
C HIS A 62 -6.59 11.32 4.03
N LYS A 63 -6.80 11.24 5.34
CA LYS A 63 -8.11 11.50 5.97
C LYS A 63 -9.22 10.75 5.24
N ARG A 64 -8.98 9.46 4.95
CA ARG A 64 -9.87 8.54 4.21
C ARG A 64 -10.13 8.86 2.73
N ASN A 65 -9.49 9.87 2.15
CA ASN A 65 -9.58 10.13 0.72
C ASN A 65 -8.53 9.32 -0.03
N LEU A 66 -8.97 8.45 -0.95
CA LEU A 66 -8.10 7.66 -1.81
C LEU A 66 -7.39 8.54 -2.83
N PHE A 67 -6.07 8.42 -2.92
CA PHE A 67 -5.28 9.09 -3.96
C PHE A 67 -4.47 8.11 -4.83
N TYR A 68 -4.23 6.89 -4.36
CA TYR A 68 -3.55 5.85 -5.13
C TYR A 68 -3.96 4.45 -4.67
N TYR A 69 -4.02 3.48 -5.60
CA TYR A 69 -4.30 2.09 -5.28
C TYR A 69 -3.45 1.13 -6.13
N THR A 70 -3.11 -0.03 -5.59
CA THR A 70 -2.42 -1.10 -6.33
C THR A 70 -2.72 -2.48 -5.75
N TYR A 71 -2.80 -3.49 -6.63
CA TYR A 71 -2.86 -4.91 -6.24
C TYR A 71 -1.49 -5.59 -6.28
N SER A 72 -0.47 -4.93 -6.83
CA SER A 72 0.90 -5.47 -6.88
C SER A 72 1.67 -5.09 -5.62
N ILE A 73 2.17 -6.11 -4.93
CA ILE A 73 3.03 -5.99 -3.76
C ILE A 73 4.31 -5.21 -4.11
N ASP A 74 4.96 -5.56 -5.23
CA ASP A 74 6.21 -4.94 -5.65
C ASP A 74 6.02 -3.44 -5.95
N VAL A 75 4.92 -3.10 -6.64
CA VAL A 75 4.55 -1.71 -6.89
C VAL A 75 4.28 -1.00 -5.56
N ALA A 76 3.56 -1.62 -4.63
CA ALA A 76 3.29 -0.99 -3.35
C ALA A 76 4.56 -0.66 -2.56
N GLU A 77 5.54 -1.58 -2.54
CA GLU A 77 6.83 -1.33 -1.89
C GLU A 77 7.60 -0.17 -2.56
N LYS A 78 7.60 -0.11 -3.91
CA LYS A 78 8.19 1.02 -4.65
C LYS A 78 7.53 2.35 -4.28
N ILE A 79 6.20 2.36 -4.23
CA ILE A 79 5.42 3.57 -3.91
C ILE A 79 5.64 4.01 -2.46
N LEU A 80 5.69 3.07 -1.51
CA LEU A 80 6.02 3.34 -0.10
C LEU A 80 7.39 4.00 0.05
N LYS A 81 8.42 3.45 -0.59
CA LYS A 81 9.78 4.01 -0.58
C LYS A 81 9.80 5.40 -1.20
N TYR A 82 9.09 5.60 -2.32
CA TYR A 82 9.01 6.88 -2.98
C TYR A 82 8.32 7.96 -2.13
N ILE A 83 7.23 7.62 -1.46
CA ILE A 83 6.54 8.53 -0.53
C ILE A 83 7.47 8.92 0.62
N GLU A 84 8.16 7.94 1.24
CA GLU A 84 9.10 8.23 2.32
C GLU A 84 10.25 9.13 1.86
N HIS A 85 10.84 8.84 0.71
CA HIS A 85 11.91 9.65 0.13
C HIS A 85 11.43 11.08 -0.17
N THR A 86 10.29 11.23 -0.84
CA THR A 86 9.71 12.54 -1.18
C THR A 86 9.42 13.37 0.06
N TRP A 87 8.89 12.73 1.11
CA TRP A 87 8.65 13.39 2.40
C TRP A 87 9.96 13.89 3.03
N LYS A 88 11.03 13.09 3.03
CA LYS A 88 12.33 13.48 3.59
C LYS A 88 12.96 14.65 2.83
N GLU A 89 12.93 14.61 1.50
CA GLU A 89 13.60 15.60 0.65
C GLU A 89 12.82 16.92 0.55
N THR A 90 11.49 16.85 0.51
CA THR A 90 10.67 18.01 0.13
C THR A 90 9.61 18.39 1.15
N GLY A 91 9.35 17.54 2.15
CA GLY A 91 8.23 17.72 3.08
C GLY A 91 6.85 17.56 2.44
N LYS A 92 6.77 17.14 1.17
CA LYS A 92 5.48 16.90 0.50
C LYS A 92 4.87 15.61 0.98
N LYS A 93 3.61 15.66 1.38
CA LYS A 93 2.79 14.48 1.68
C LYS A 93 2.46 13.72 0.40
N GLY A 94 2.11 12.45 0.53
CA GLY A 94 1.71 11.61 -0.61
C GLY A 94 0.58 12.23 -1.46
N THR A 95 -0.38 12.90 -0.85
CA THR A 95 -1.47 13.59 -1.57
C THR A 95 -1.03 14.78 -2.43
N GLU A 96 0.14 15.35 -2.15
CA GLU A 96 0.68 16.48 -2.90
C GLU A 96 1.48 16.02 -4.13
N ILE A 97 1.71 14.72 -4.24
CA ILE A 97 2.35 14.07 -5.38
C ILE A 97 1.28 13.81 -6.45
N SER A 98 1.56 14.21 -7.69
CA SER A 98 0.61 13.99 -8.78
C SER A 98 0.38 12.50 -9.04
N PHE A 99 -0.86 12.11 -9.40
CA PHE A 99 -1.17 10.74 -9.80
C PHE A 99 -0.25 10.22 -10.92
N SER A 100 0.09 11.08 -11.89
CA SER A 100 1.01 10.72 -12.98
C SER A 100 2.40 10.30 -12.50
N THR A 101 2.88 10.91 -11.41
CA THR A 101 4.16 10.55 -10.78
C THR A 101 4.07 9.16 -10.17
N TYR A 102 2.97 8.85 -9.48
CA TYR A 102 2.73 7.50 -8.96
C TYR A 102 2.72 6.45 -10.09
N CYS A 103 2.07 6.74 -11.23
CA CYS A 103 2.11 5.85 -12.39
C CYS A 103 3.54 5.66 -12.93
N LYS A 104 4.35 6.72 -12.99
CA LYS A 104 5.76 6.63 -13.41
C LYS A 104 6.57 5.73 -12.48
N VAL A 105 6.47 5.93 -11.17
CA VAL A 105 7.13 5.10 -10.15
C VAL A 105 6.70 3.64 -10.27
N ALA A 106 5.39 3.40 -10.37
CA ALA A 106 4.84 2.06 -10.53
C ALA A 106 5.35 1.36 -11.79
N SER A 107 5.55 2.11 -12.88
CA SER A 107 6.10 1.59 -14.13
C SER A 107 7.62 1.44 -14.17
N GLY A 108 8.34 1.80 -13.09
CA GLY A 108 9.81 1.78 -13.04
C GLY A 108 10.49 2.91 -13.83
N LYS A 109 9.72 3.81 -14.44
CA LYS A 109 10.23 4.93 -15.26
C LYS A 109 10.83 6.09 -14.45
N LEU A 110 10.98 5.92 -13.14
CA LEU A 110 11.54 6.92 -12.22
C LEU A 110 12.82 6.42 -11.53
N GLU A 111 13.35 5.26 -11.93
CA GLU A 111 14.57 4.66 -11.36
C GLU A 111 15.86 5.45 -11.68
N GLU A 112 15.81 6.55 -12.44
CA GLU A 112 16.99 7.36 -12.80
C GLU A 112 17.29 8.55 -11.85
N GLU A 113 16.46 8.86 -10.85
CA GLU A 113 16.68 10.06 -10.00
C GLU A 113 16.93 9.77 -8.51
N VAL A 114 16.94 8.50 -8.09
CA VAL A 114 17.04 8.14 -6.65
C VAL A 114 18.12 7.06 -6.38
N ALA A 115 19.25 7.15 -7.07
CA ALA A 115 20.45 6.35 -6.81
C ALA A 115 21.53 7.16 -6.08
#